data_AF-A0A821BBF5-F1
#
_entry.id   AF-A0A821BBF5-F1
#
_cell.length_a   1.000
_cell.length_b   1.000
_cell.length_c   1.000
_cell.angle_alpha   90.00
_cell.angle_beta   90.00
_cell.angle_gamma   90.00
#
_symmetry.space_group_name_H-M   'P 1'
#
loop_
_entity.id
_entity.type
_entity.pdbx_description
1 polymer ?
#
loop_
_entity_poly.entity_id
_entity_poly.type
_entity_poly.pdbx_seq_one_letter_code
_entity_poly.pdbx_strand_id
1 'polypeptide(L)'
;VLPVLFQHLPIREDFAEANSIFTCLNLLYEQYFTQIEPYLPKSIEMAASLIDDERVLPDAVPVIREFLRSIYTKHSVAFVQVMQTLNEPLRVIVTKHLQTN
;
A
#
# COMPACT_ATOMS: atom_id res chain seq x y z
N VAL A 1 -7.58 -17.58 4.33
CA VAL A 1 -6.31 -17.30 3.63
C VAL A 1 -6.02 -15.81 3.60
N LEU A 2 -6.88 -14.97 3.01
CA LEU A 2 -6.66 -13.51 2.92
C LEU A 2 -6.41 -12.78 4.27
N PRO A 3 -7.21 -13.03 5.34
CA PRO A 3 -6.96 -12.38 6.63
C PRO A 3 -5.62 -12.81 7.26
N VAL A 4 -5.21 -14.06 7.00
CA VAL A 4 -3.93 -14.62 7.46
C VAL A 4 -2.77 -13.95 6.73
N LEU A 5 -2.89 -13.73 5.42
CA LEU A 5 -1.89 -12.98 4.63
C LEU A 5 -1.70 -11.57 5.20
N PHE A 6 -2.78 -10.84 5.48
CA PHE A 6 -2.69 -9.52 6.12
C PHE A 6 -2.14 -9.56 7.55
N GLN A 7 -2.30 -10.65 8.30
CA GLN A 7 -1.68 -10.80 9.62
C GLN A 7 -0.15 -10.91 9.55
N HIS A 8 0.39 -11.43 8.44
CA HIS A 8 1.83 -11.67 8.28
C HIS A 8 2.55 -10.50 7.58
N LEU A 9 1.80 -9.47 7.18
CA LEU A 9 2.35 -8.22 6.66
C LEU A 9 2.66 -7.22 7.80
N PRO A 10 3.70 -6.37 7.64
CA PRO A 10 4.72 -6.43 6.59
C PRO A 10 5.64 -7.64 6.77
N ILE A 11 6.09 -8.27 5.67
CA ILE A 11 7.13 -9.31 5.74
C ILE A 11 8.41 -8.58 6.14
N ARG A 12 8.72 -8.59 7.44
CA ARG A 12 9.73 -7.70 8.06
C ARG A 12 11.15 -7.91 7.56
N GLU A 13 11.40 -8.98 6.82
CA GLU A 13 12.75 -9.43 6.42
C GLU A 13 12.90 -9.74 4.93
N ASP A 14 11.79 -9.89 4.19
CA ASP A 14 11.82 -10.22 2.75
C ASP A 14 11.28 -9.06 1.91
N PHE A 15 12.16 -8.09 1.68
CA PHE A 15 11.89 -6.94 0.83
C PHE A 15 11.87 -7.31 -0.68
N ALA A 16 12.35 -8.49 -1.05
CA ALA A 16 12.33 -8.94 -2.44
C ALA A 16 10.92 -9.32 -2.90
N GLU A 17 10.05 -9.73 -1.96
CA GLU A 17 8.65 -10.04 -2.27
C GLU A 17 7.74 -8.82 -2.39
N ALA A 18 8.22 -7.61 -2.06
CA ALA A 18 7.40 -6.40 -2.10
C ALA A 18 6.69 -6.23 -3.45
N ASN A 19 7.39 -6.45 -4.56
CA ASN A 19 6.82 -6.36 -5.90
C ASN A 19 5.63 -7.33 -6.09
N SER A 20 5.82 -8.60 -5.73
CA SER A 20 4.79 -9.65 -5.82
C SER A 20 3.59 -9.36 -4.91
N ILE A 21 3.84 -8.91 -3.68
CA ILE A 21 2.80 -8.56 -2.70
C ILE A 21 1.96 -7.40 -3.21
N PHE A 22 2.57 -6.30 -3.64
CA PHE A 22 1.82 -5.13 -4.11
C PHE A 22 1.14 -5.36 -5.45
N THR A 23 1.70 -6.21 -6.32
CA THR A 23 1.00 -6.69 -7.52
C THR A 23 -0.25 -7.49 -7.14
N CYS A 24 -0.14 -8.41 -6.18
CA CYS A 24 -1.27 -9.19 -5.69
C CYS A 24 -2.34 -8.28 -5.04
N LEU A 25 -1.92 -7.35 -4.18
CA LEU A 25 -2.82 -6.38 -3.56
C LEU A 25 -3.54 -5.55 -4.62
N ASN A 26 -2.86 -5.05 -5.65
CA ASN A 26 -3.51 -4.33 -6.74
C ASN A 26 -4.64 -5.14 -7.40
N LEU A 27 -4.36 -6.39 -7.79
CA LEU A 27 -5.38 -7.27 -8.38
C LEU A 27 -6.56 -7.50 -7.44
N LEU A 28 -6.25 -7.70 -6.16
CA LEU A 28 -7.21 -7.95 -5.11
C LEU A 28 -8.13 -6.74 -4.87
N TYR A 29 -7.58 -5.52 -4.79
CA TYR A 29 -8.39 -4.31 -4.64
C TYR A 29 -9.20 -3.98 -5.90
N GLU A 30 -8.70 -4.32 -7.09
CA GLU A 30 -9.46 -4.14 -8.33
C GLU A 30 -10.67 -5.07 -8.43
N GLN A 31 -10.53 -6.32 -8.00
CA GLN A 31 -11.56 -7.35 -8.21
C GLN A 31 -12.47 -7.58 -7.00
N TYR A 32 -11.98 -7.27 -5.79
CA TYR A 32 -12.61 -7.68 -4.53
C TYR A 32 -12.62 -6.55 -3.49
N PHE A 33 -12.72 -5.29 -3.91
CA PHE A 33 -12.62 -4.12 -3.03
C PHE A 33 -13.43 -4.24 -1.74
N THR A 34 -14.70 -4.61 -1.81
CA THR A 34 -15.60 -4.70 -0.64
C THR A 34 -15.09 -5.70 0.42
N GLN A 35 -14.40 -6.77 0.01
CA GLN A 35 -13.84 -7.74 0.95
C GLN A 35 -12.52 -7.27 1.57
N ILE A 36 -11.86 -6.29 0.95
CA ILE A 36 -10.47 -5.92 1.23
C ILE A 36 -10.35 -4.51 1.80
N GLU A 37 -11.36 -3.67 1.61
CA GLU A 37 -11.50 -2.34 2.20
C GLU A 37 -11.16 -2.29 3.71
N PRO A 38 -11.56 -3.26 4.56
CA PRO A 38 -11.18 -3.25 5.97
C PRO A 38 -9.67 -3.33 6.23
N TYR A 39 -8.90 -3.84 5.26
CA TYR A 39 -7.44 -3.97 5.33
C TYR A 39 -6.70 -2.80 4.67
N LEU A 40 -7.44 -1.82 4.13
CA LEU A 40 -6.88 -0.64 3.48
C LEU A 40 -5.95 0.18 4.40
N PRO A 41 -6.29 0.44 5.69
CA PRO A 41 -5.38 1.14 6.59
C PRO A 41 -4.00 0.48 6.67
N LYS A 42 -3.97 -0.82 6.95
CA LYS A 42 -2.73 -1.58 7.10
C LYS A 42 -1.95 -1.66 5.78
N SER A 43 -2.64 -1.77 4.66
CA SER A 43 -1.99 -1.85 3.34
C SER A 43 -1.32 -0.52 2.95
N ILE A 44 -1.98 0.61 3.21
CA ILE A 44 -1.43 1.94 2.94
C ILE A 44 -0.30 2.25 3.91
N GLU A 45 -0.44 1.90 5.19
CA GLU A 45 0.63 2.05 6.19
C GLU A 45 1.89 1.28 5.77
N MET A 46 1.72 0.04 5.31
CA MET A 46 2.80 -0.77 4.78
C MET A 46 3.45 -0.14 3.55
N ALA A 47 2.64 0.29 2.57
CA ALA A 47 3.16 0.97 1.38
C ALA A 47 3.99 2.21 1.75
N ALA A 48 3.47 3.04 2.65
CA ALA A 48 4.15 4.24 3.13
C ALA A 48 5.46 3.92 3.86
N SER A 49 5.50 2.83 4.64
CA SER A 49 6.71 2.41 5.36
C SER A 49 7.79 1.83 4.47
N LEU A 50 7.42 1.28 3.30
CA LEU A 50 8.33 0.58 2.39
C LEU A 50 8.83 1.45 1.23
N ILE A 51 8.01 2.39 0.75
CA ILE A 51 8.29 3.10 -0.51
C ILE A 51 9.58 3.95 -0.51
N ASP A 52 10.00 4.42 0.68
CA ASP A 52 11.26 5.16 0.88
C ASP A 52 12.31 4.32 1.66
N ASP A 53 12.07 3.03 1.90
CA ASP A 53 13.02 2.15 2.60
C ASP A 53 14.12 1.68 1.64
N GLU A 54 15.39 1.97 1.95
CA GLU A 54 16.55 1.64 1.10
C GLU A 54 16.75 0.14 0.88
N ARG A 55 16.12 -0.72 1.69
CA ARG A 55 16.18 -2.18 1.55
C ARG A 55 15.19 -2.73 0.52
N VAL A 56 14.20 -1.93 0.11
CA VAL A 56 13.26 -2.30 -0.94
C VAL A 56 13.94 -2.25 -2.30
N LEU A 57 13.71 -3.28 -3.11
CA LEU A 57 14.27 -3.32 -4.45
C LEU A 57 13.75 -2.13 -5.28
N PRO A 58 14.60 -1.44 -6.07
CA PRO A 58 14.21 -0.24 -6.81
C PRO A 58 13.03 -0.44 -7.78
N ASP A 59 12.84 -1.66 -8.29
CA ASP A 59 11.75 -2.03 -9.19
C ASP A 59 10.41 -2.21 -8.47
N ALA A 60 10.40 -2.45 -7.15
CA ALA A 60 9.19 -2.53 -6.35
C ALA A 60 8.60 -1.14 -6.07
N VAL A 61 9.42 -0.08 -6.00
CA VAL A 61 8.97 1.28 -5.70
C VAL A 61 7.88 1.78 -6.69
N PRO A 62 8.03 1.65 -8.02
CA PRO A 62 6.97 1.95 -8.97
C PRO A 62 5.66 1.19 -8.71
N VAL A 63 5.74 -0.08 -8.30
CA VAL A 63 4.56 -0.93 -8.03
C VAL A 63 3.85 -0.50 -6.76
N ILE A 64 4.59 -0.16 -5.71
CA ILE A 64 4.05 0.40 -4.46
C ILE A 64 3.38 1.75 -4.74
N ARG A 65 4.01 2.59 -5.57
CA ARG A 65 3.43 3.88 -5.98
C ARG A 65 2.14 3.68 -6.77
N GLU A 66 2.13 2.74 -7.73
CA GLU A 66 0.93 2.46 -8.51
C GLU A 66 -0.19 1.92 -7.63
N PHE A 67 0.14 1.13 -6.61
CA PHE A 67 -0.83 0.69 -5.61
C PHE A 67 -1.51 1.86 -4.88
N LEU A 68 -0.71 2.80 -4.35
CA LEU A 68 -1.24 4.01 -3.71
C LEU A 68 -2.11 4.83 -4.68
N ARG A 69 -1.66 4.97 -5.93
CA ARG A 69 -2.35 5.73 -6.98
C ARG A 69 -3.66 5.07 -7.40
N SER A 70 -3.69 3.75 -7.54
CA SER A 70 -4.88 2.98 -7.90
C SER A 70 -5.97 3.16 -6.85
N ILE A 71 -5.63 3.05 -5.57
CA ILE A 71 -6.59 3.29 -4.48
C ILE A 71 -7.04 4.75 -4.48
N TYR A 72 -6.11 5.70 -4.57
CA TYR A 72 -6.44 7.12 -4.59
C TYR A 72 -7.41 7.49 -5.73
N THR A 73 -7.23 6.90 -6.91
CA THR A 73 -8.04 7.21 -8.10
C THR A 73 -9.37 6.46 -8.14
N LYS A 74 -9.38 5.17 -7.79
CA LYS A 74 -10.58 4.30 -7.89
C LYS A 74 -11.43 4.30 -6.61
N HIS A 75 -10.82 4.56 -5.46
CA HIS A 75 -11.43 4.45 -4.13
C HIS A 75 -11.10 5.68 -3.25
N SER A 76 -11.19 6.87 -3.83
CA SER A 76 -10.76 8.14 -3.22
C SER A 76 -11.37 8.42 -1.85
N VAL A 77 -12.65 8.10 -1.64
CA VAL A 77 -13.33 8.31 -0.35
C VAL A 77 -12.71 7.45 0.75
N ALA A 78 -12.55 6.14 0.50
CA ALA A 78 -11.92 5.22 1.45
C ALA A 78 -10.46 5.60 1.69
N PHE A 79 -9.74 6.01 0.64
CA PHE A 79 -8.37 6.50 0.75
C PHE A 79 -8.25 7.70 1.70
N VAL A 80 -9.10 8.72 1.54
CA VAL A 80 -9.10 9.92 2.38
C VAL A 80 -9.41 9.57 3.83
N GLN A 81 -10.36 8.67 4.08
CA GLN A 81 -10.66 8.18 5.43
C GLN A 81 -9.45 7.50 6.06
N VAL A 82 -8.74 6.65 5.31
CA VAL A 82 -7.51 6.02 5.82
C VAL A 82 -6.43 7.06 6.13
N MET A 83 -6.21 8.02 5.24
CA MET A 83 -5.22 9.08 5.45
C MET A 83 -5.43 9.85 6.76
N GLN A 84 -6.68 10.06 7.18
CA GLN A 84 -7.00 10.72 8.46
C GLN A 84 -6.54 9.89 9.68
N THR A 85 -6.47 8.57 9.55
CA THR A 85 -6.08 7.65 10.63
C THR A 85 -4.57 7.38 10.69
N LEU A 86 -3.83 7.67 9.62
CA LEU A 86 -2.37 7.53 9.59
C LEU A 86 -1.68 8.57 10.47
N ASN A 87 -0.50 8.21 10.99
CA ASN A 87 0.37 9.17 11.65
C ASN A 87 0.96 10.19 10.64
N GLU A 88 1.42 11.34 11.15
CA GLU A 88 1.91 12.43 10.31
C GLU A 88 3.09 12.03 9.39
N PRO A 89 4.13 11.30 9.86
CA PRO A 89 5.22 10.89 9.00
C PRO A 89 4.78 10.07 7.78
N LEU A 90 3.91 9.09 7.98
CA LEU A 90 3.43 8.24 6.88
C LEU A 90 2.52 9.02 5.93
N ARG A 91 1.67 9.92 6.45
CA ARG A 91 0.86 10.82 5.59
C ARG A 91 1.71 11.65 4.64
N VAL A 92 2.81 12.22 5.14
CA VAL A 92 3.72 13.04 4.33
C VAL A 92 4.34 12.20 3.22
N ILE A 93 4.81 10.99 3.54
CA ILE A 93 5.39 10.06 2.56
C ILE A 93 4.39 9.71 1.46
N VAL A 94 3.16 9.32 1.84
CA VAL A 94 2.11 8.97 0.87
C VAL A 94 1.79 10.16 -0.04
N THR A 95 1.65 11.36 0.53
CA THR A 95 1.34 12.58 -0.24
C THR A 95 2.45 12.93 -1.22
N LYS A 96 3.72 12.85 -0.80
CA LYS A 96 4.90 13.06 -1.65
C LYS A 96 4.88 12.15 -2.88
N HIS A 97 4.62 10.85 -2.68
CA HIS A 97 4.65 9.87 -3.77
C HIS A 97 3.44 9.91 -4.71
N LEU A 98 2.32 10.49 -4.27
CA LEU A 98 1.17 10.76 -5.13
C LEU A 98 1.32 12.02 -6.01
N GLN A 99 2.18 12.96 -5.61
CA GLN A 99 2.44 14.21 -6.35
C GLN A 99 3.57 14.09 -7.39
N THR A 100 4.33 12.99 -7.36
CA THR A 100 5.47 12.79 -8.26
C THR A 100 4.99 12.15 -9.57
N ASN A 101 4.95 12.95 -10.65
CA ASN A 101 4.61 12.52 -12.02
C ASN A 101 5.55 11.43 -12.54
#